data_AF-Q3KAT2-F1
#
_entry.id   AF-Q3KAT2-F1
#
_cell.length_a   1.000
_cell.length_b   1.000
_cell.length_c   1.000
_cell.angle_alpha   90.00
_cell.angle_beta   90.00
_cell.angle_gamma   90.00
#
_symmetry.space_group_name_H-M   'P 1'
#
loop_
_entity.id
_entity.type
_entity.pdbx_description
1 polymer ?
#
loop_
_entity_poly.entity_id
_entity_poly.type
_entity_poly.pdbx_seq_one_letter_code
_entity_poly.pdbx_strand_id
1 'polypeptide(L)'
;MMCALSPREISMRFMPSVLRLAALSVGLALATSAMATDESQLIESINSYRSQPQRCGSQASSELPPLSADPRLILPASGVVDLQQAMSSARYPMVNVQAITLNGPRDAASAMKAIQESFCQVVLDPQFVDIGVSRADRDWRITLARPLLSARLGDGQAEGQKLLEQLNAARTQPRQCGGQAFAATAPLAWNAVLGGVAQEHSREMANNNYFDHKDRNGGTPGDRAELAGYSGQQVGENIAAGQDTVQKVVAGWLASPGHCANLMNPQYRELGAAYAVDPKSSAGIYWTAMFGGE
;
A
#
# COMPACT_ATOMS: atom_id res chain seq x y z
N MET A 1 22.84 19.35 88.38
CA MET A 1 21.62 20.15 88.62
C MET A 1 20.65 19.85 87.47
N MET A 2 19.51 19.21 87.79
CA MET A 2 18.30 18.88 86.99
C MET A 2 18.44 18.08 85.67
N CYS A 3 17.98 16.82 85.59
CA CYS A 3 16.59 16.25 85.43
C CYS A 3 16.13 16.25 83.95
N ALA A 4 15.60 15.19 83.31
CA ALA A 4 14.64 14.14 83.73
C ALA A 4 14.82 12.83 82.88
N LEU A 5 14.73 11.60 83.43
CA LEU A 5 13.59 10.64 83.54
C LEU A 5 12.84 10.40 82.19
N SER A 6 12.55 9.20 81.65
CA SER A 6 12.30 7.82 82.16
C SER A 6 12.33 6.78 81.00
N PRO A 7 12.53 5.46 81.25
CA PRO A 7 12.52 4.38 80.24
C PRO A 7 11.23 3.52 80.26
N ARG A 8 11.05 2.63 79.24
CA ARG A 8 10.28 1.35 79.14
C ARG A 8 10.14 1.02 77.64
N GLU A 9 10.21 -0.19 77.09
CA GLU A 9 10.14 -1.55 77.61
C GLU A 9 10.80 -2.56 76.64
N ILE A 10 11.14 -3.71 77.21
CA ILE A 10 11.74 -4.91 76.63
C ILE A 10 10.70 -5.71 75.82
N SER A 11 11.10 -6.27 74.67
CA SER A 11 10.58 -7.58 74.26
C SER A 11 11.50 -8.30 73.29
N MET A 12 12.16 -9.35 73.79
CA MET A 12 12.80 -10.40 72.99
C MET A 12 11.72 -11.26 72.35
N ARG A 13 11.88 -11.63 71.06
CA ARG A 13 11.42 -12.94 70.58
C ARG A 13 12.20 -13.38 69.34
N PHE A 14 12.77 -14.58 69.48
CA PHE A 14 13.41 -15.40 68.49
C PHE A 14 12.54 -15.62 67.25
N MET A 15 13.14 -15.65 66.05
CA MET A 15 12.59 -16.34 64.88
C MET A 15 13.64 -17.31 64.31
N PRO A 16 13.25 -18.57 64.00
CA PRO A 16 14.14 -19.61 63.51
C PRO A 16 14.33 -19.55 61.99
N SER A 17 15.47 -20.10 61.57
CA SER A 17 15.86 -20.35 60.19
C SER A 17 14.91 -21.36 59.53
N VAL A 18 14.34 -21.03 58.38
CA VAL A 18 13.55 -21.97 57.56
C VAL A 18 14.14 -22.02 56.14
N LEU A 19 14.54 -23.24 55.77
CA LEU A 19 14.92 -23.71 54.44
C LEU A 19 14.11 -23.07 53.31
N ARG A 20 14.79 -22.48 52.32
CA ARG A 20 14.19 -22.14 51.02
C ARG A 20 14.19 -23.38 50.12
N LEU A 21 13.03 -24.03 49.96
CA LEU A 21 12.78 -24.93 48.83
C LEU A 21 12.63 -24.09 47.56
N ALA A 22 13.49 -24.33 46.57
CA ALA A 22 13.31 -23.81 45.22
C ALA A 22 12.25 -24.66 44.50
N ALA A 23 11.06 -24.09 44.28
CA ALA A 23 10.05 -24.69 43.42
C ALA A 23 10.38 -24.33 41.95
N LEU A 24 10.81 -25.31 41.16
CA LEU A 24 10.83 -25.21 39.70
C LEU A 24 9.40 -25.38 39.18
N SER A 25 8.73 -24.26 38.91
CA SER A 25 7.48 -24.26 38.16
C SER A 25 7.78 -24.41 36.66
N VAL A 26 7.62 -25.63 36.14
CA VAL A 26 7.60 -25.90 34.70
C VAL A 26 6.29 -25.34 34.15
N GLY A 27 6.35 -24.16 33.53
CA GLY A 27 5.22 -23.59 32.79
C GLY A 27 5.05 -24.32 31.46
N LEU A 28 3.95 -25.07 31.33
CA LEU A 28 3.56 -25.70 30.07
C LEU A 28 2.99 -24.62 29.14
N ALA A 29 3.80 -24.13 28.19
CA ALA A 29 3.33 -23.21 27.15
C ALA A 29 2.51 -23.99 26.12
N LEU A 30 1.17 -23.94 26.24
CA LEU A 30 0.26 -24.37 25.18
C LEU A 30 0.33 -23.33 24.05
N ALA A 31 1.13 -23.62 23.02
CA ALA A 31 1.07 -22.88 21.77
C ALA A 31 -0.25 -23.22 21.07
N THR A 32 -1.26 -22.36 21.19
CA THR A 32 -2.45 -22.43 20.36
C THR A 32 -2.07 -21.98 18.95
N SER A 33 -1.76 -22.92 18.06
CA SER A 33 -1.77 -22.63 16.63
C SER A 33 -3.22 -22.34 16.23
N ALA A 34 -3.53 -21.08 15.91
CA ALA A 34 -4.78 -20.76 15.24
C ALA A 34 -4.80 -21.53 13.91
N MET A 35 -5.68 -22.52 13.77
CA MET A 35 -5.80 -23.24 12.51
C MET A 35 -6.36 -22.26 11.46
N ALA A 36 -5.70 -22.18 10.30
CA ALA A 36 -6.20 -21.37 9.20
C ALA A 36 -7.59 -21.85 8.78
N THR A 37 -8.52 -20.92 8.61
CA THR A 37 -9.86 -21.20 8.08
C THR A 37 -9.78 -21.75 6.65
N ASP A 38 -10.77 -22.52 6.25
CA ASP A 38 -10.90 -23.04 4.88
C ASP A 38 -10.90 -21.90 3.83
N GLU A 39 -11.48 -20.75 4.15
CA GLU A 39 -11.47 -19.55 3.32
C GLU A 39 -10.05 -18.99 3.13
N SER A 40 -9.28 -18.85 4.22
CA SER A 40 -7.88 -18.41 4.15
C SER A 40 -7.00 -19.40 3.40
N GLN A 41 -7.20 -20.70 3.61
CA GLN A 41 -6.45 -21.75 2.90
C GLN A 41 -6.75 -21.72 1.39
N LEU A 42 -7.99 -21.42 0.99
CA LEU A 42 -8.36 -21.27 -0.41
C LEU A 42 -7.69 -20.03 -1.03
N ILE A 43 -7.65 -18.90 -0.33
CA ILE A 43 -6.94 -17.69 -0.80
C ILE A 43 -5.45 -17.99 -1.01
N GLU A 44 -4.80 -18.66 -0.06
CA GLU A 44 -3.41 -19.08 -0.17
C GLU A 44 -3.19 -20.02 -1.37
N SER A 45 -4.09 -20.97 -1.59
CA SER A 45 -4.03 -21.91 -2.72
C SER A 45 -4.18 -21.20 -4.06
N ILE A 46 -5.11 -20.23 -4.17
CA ILE A 46 -5.28 -19.41 -5.38
C ILE A 46 -4.02 -18.57 -5.64
N ASN A 47 -3.46 -17.95 -4.60
CA ASN A 47 -2.24 -17.15 -4.73
C ASN A 47 -1.03 -17.99 -5.14
N SER A 48 -0.88 -19.20 -4.58
CA SER A 48 0.15 -20.15 -5.01
C SER A 48 -0.04 -20.62 -6.45
N TYR A 49 -1.29 -20.76 -6.91
CA TYR A 49 -1.58 -21.11 -8.31
C TYR A 49 -1.22 -19.97 -9.27
N ARG A 50 -1.51 -18.72 -8.88
CA ARG A 50 -1.21 -17.50 -9.63
C ARG A 50 0.29 -17.16 -9.72
N SER A 51 1.09 -17.58 -8.74
CA SER A 51 2.53 -17.25 -8.67
C SER A 51 3.40 -18.07 -9.63
N GLN A 52 2.81 -18.80 -10.57
CA GLN A 52 3.51 -19.60 -11.55
C GLN A 52 2.82 -19.45 -12.91
N PRO A 53 3.54 -19.57 -14.04
CA PRO A 53 2.90 -19.65 -15.35
C PRO A 53 1.94 -20.85 -15.41
N GLN A 54 0.67 -20.61 -15.76
CA GLN A 54 -0.34 -21.66 -15.83
C GLN A 54 -0.85 -21.84 -17.26
N ARG A 55 -1.38 -23.03 -17.53
CA ARG A 55 -2.21 -23.27 -18.72
C ARG A 55 -3.66 -23.42 -18.28
N CYS A 56 -4.53 -22.64 -18.91
CA CYS A 56 -5.96 -22.63 -18.65
C CYS A 56 -6.70 -22.68 -19.99
N GLY A 57 -7.22 -23.86 -20.35
CA GLY A 57 -7.74 -24.12 -21.68
C GLY A 57 -6.67 -23.92 -22.76
N SER A 58 -6.96 -23.09 -23.77
CA SER A 58 -6.02 -22.72 -24.84
C SER A 58 -5.12 -21.54 -24.48
N GLN A 59 -5.32 -20.90 -23.33
CA GLN A 59 -4.58 -19.71 -22.91
C GLN A 59 -3.49 -20.06 -21.90
N ALA A 60 -2.32 -19.44 -22.05
CA ALA A 60 -1.27 -19.45 -21.04
C ALA A 60 -1.30 -18.14 -20.26
N SER A 61 -1.23 -18.22 -18.93
CA SER A 61 -1.04 -17.05 -18.08
C SER A 61 0.45 -16.88 -17.75
N SER A 62 0.89 -15.64 -17.59
CA SER A 62 2.16 -15.35 -16.92
C SER A 62 2.03 -15.54 -15.41
N GLU A 63 3.15 -15.47 -14.70
CA GLU A 63 3.14 -15.27 -13.25
C GLU A 63 2.40 -13.96 -12.91
N LEU A 64 1.58 -14.01 -11.85
CA LEU A 64 0.79 -12.89 -11.37
C LEU A 64 1.07 -12.63 -9.88
N PRO A 65 1.02 -11.37 -9.44
CA PRO A 65 1.06 -11.03 -8.02
C PRO A 65 -0.08 -11.71 -7.23
N PRO A 66 0.14 -11.96 -5.93
CA PRO A 66 -0.91 -12.47 -5.06
C PRO A 66 -2.06 -11.47 -4.93
N LEU A 67 -3.28 -11.98 -4.85
CA LEU A 67 -4.48 -11.24 -4.51
C LEU A 67 -4.43 -10.82 -3.04
N SER A 68 -4.88 -9.61 -2.75
CA SER A 68 -5.02 -9.09 -1.37
C SER A 68 -6.42 -9.39 -0.84
N ALA A 69 -6.50 -9.94 0.37
CA ALA A 69 -7.79 -10.19 1.00
C ALA A 69 -8.42 -8.86 1.46
N ASP A 70 -9.65 -8.57 1.01
CA ASP A 70 -10.40 -7.37 1.44
C ASP A 70 -11.73 -7.78 2.10
N PRO A 71 -11.98 -7.39 3.36
CA PRO A 71 -13.20 -7.78 4.07
C PRO A 71 -14.47 -7.23 3.42
N ARG A 72 -14.39 -6.16 2.62
CA ARG A 72 -15.54 -5.60 1.88
C ARG A 72 -16.01 -6.51 0.74
N LEU A 73 -15.17 -7.47 0.32
CA LEU A 73 -15.48 -8.45 -0.72
C LEU A 73 -16.04 -9.77 -0.17
N ILE A 74 -16.14 -9.91 1.16
CA ILE A 74 -16.76 -11.06 1.81
C ILE A 74 -18.28 -10.88 1.72
N LEU A 75 -18.87 -11.51 0.71
CA LEU A 75 -20.30 -11.51 0.44
C LEU A 75 -20.95 -12.78 1.03
N PRO A 76 -22.29 -12.87 1.15
CA PRO A 76 -22.94 -14.12 1.54
C PRO A 76 -22.52 -15.28 0.63
N ALA A 77 -22.23 -16.46 1.18
CA ALA A 77 -21.72 -17.58 0.38
C ALA A 77 -22.79 -18.20 -0.55
N SER A 78 -24.05 -18.15 -0.12
CA SER A 78 -25.21 -18.67 -0.84
C SER A 78 -26.18 -17.56 -1.26
N GLY A 79 -27.12 -17.90 -2.14
CA GLY A 79 -28.14 -16.98 -2.64
C GLY A 79 -27.64 -16.03 -3.74
N VAL A 80 -28.57 -15.29 -4.34
CA VAL A 80 -28.26 -14.31 -5.40
C VAL A 80 -27.79 -13.00 -4.76
N VAL A 81 -26.66 -12.46 -5.22
CA VAL A 81 -26.16 -11.16 -4.78
C VAL A 81 -25.98 -10.26 -5.99
N ASP A 82 -26.57 -9.06 -5.92
CA ASP A 82 -26.24 -7.97 -6.83
C ASP A 82 -24.88 -7.41 -6.42
N LEU A 83 -23.85 -7.71 -7.21
CA LEU A 83 -22.48 -7.31 -6.93
C LEU A 83 -22.32 -5.78 -6.97
N GLN A 84 -23.03 -5.08 -7.86
CA GLN A 84 -22.94 -3.62 -7.95
C GLN A 84 -23.48 -2.97 -6.67
N GLN A 85 -24.65 -3.44 -6.22
CA GLN A 85 -25.28 -2.95 -4.99
C GLN A 85 -24.45 -3.32 -3.75
N ALA A 86 -23.90 -4.53 -3.70
CA ALA A 86 -23.06 -4.98 -2.59
C ALA A 86 -21.79 -4.13 -2.46
N MET A 87 -21.11 -3.86 -3.57
CA MET A 87 -19.89 -3.04 -3.58
C MET A 87 -20.18 -1.58 -3.22
N SER A 88 -21.30 -1.03 -3.72
CA SER A 88 -21.77 0.31 -3.31
C SER A 88 -22.04 0.38 -1.81
N SER A 89 -22.72 -0.62 -1.25
CA SER A 89 -23.06 -0.68 0.19
C SER A 89 -21.82 -0.84 1.06
N ALA A 90 -20.84 -1.63 0.61
CA ALA A 90 -19.56 -1.82 1.27
C ALA A 90 -18.59 -0.63 1.06
N ARG A 91 -18.99 0.37 0.28
CA ARG A 91 -18.15 1.50 -0.15
C ARG A 91 -16.82 1.02 -0.72
N TYR A 92 -16.89 -0.01 -1.55
CA TYR A 92 -15.75 -0.55 -2.28
C TYR A 92 -15.68 0.15 -3.65
N PRO A 93 -14.72 1.04 -3.88
CA PRO A 93 -14.60 1.74 -5.15
C PRO A 93 -13.96 0.79 -6.17
N MET A 94 -14.74 0.34 -7.15
CA MET A 94 -14.32 -0.68 -8.11
C MET A 94 -14.36 -0.19 -9.55
N VAL A 95 -13.49 -0.77 -10.37
CA VAL A 95 -13.56 -0.74 -11.83
C VAL A 95 -14.35 -1.94 -12.33
N ASN A 96 -14.09 -3.11 -11.73
CA ASN A 96 -14.73 -4.35 -12.09
C ASN A 96 -14.81 -5.28 -10.86
N VAL A 97 -15.83 -6.12 -10.81
CA VAL A 97 -16.02 -7.16 -9.79
C VAL A 97 -16.63 -8.39 -10.44
N GLN A 98 -16.18 -9.57 -10.04
CA GLN A 98 -16.72 -10.84 -10.48
C GLN A 98 -16.81 -11.79 -9.29
N ALA A 99 -17.85 -12.61 -9.26
CA ALA A 99 -18.01 -13.64 -8.25
C ALA A 99 -18.08 -15.03 -8.90
N ILE A 100 -17.26 -15.94 -8.40
CA ILE A 100 -17.38 -17.38 -8.64
C ILE A 100 -18.24 -17.95 -7.52
N THR A 101 -19.26 -18.73 -7.87
CA THR A 101 -20.06 -19.49 -6.90
C THR A 101 -19.83 -20.97 -7.14
N LEU A 102 -19.45 -21.71 -6.10
CA LEU A 102 -19.26 -23.16 -6.15
C LEU A 102 -20.23 -23.80 -5.15
N ASN A 103 -20.91 -24.86 -5.59
CA ASN A 103 -21.76 -25.66 -4.72
C ASN A 103 -21.17 -27.08 -4.66
N GLY A 104 -20.91 -27.60 -3.46
CA GLY A 104 -20.48 -28.98 -3.25
C GLY A 104 -19.08 -29.21 -2.66
N PRO A 105 -18.05 -28.37 -2.91
CA PRO A 105 -16.74 -28.54 -2.29
C PRO A 105 -16.82 -28.56 -0.76
N ARG A 106 -16.10 -29.51 -0.15
CA ARG A 106 -16.16 -29.75 1.31
C ARG A 106 -15.06 -29.05 2.09
N ASP A 107 -14.06 -28.54 1.38
CA ASP A 107 -12.84 -27.96 1.94
C ASP A 107 -12.16 -27.09 0.87
N ALA A 108 -11.14 -26.33 1.29
CA ALA A 108 -10.36 -25.47 0.41
C ALA A 108 -9.75 -26.23 -0.79
N ALA A 109 -9.27 -27.46 -0.56
CA ALA A 109 -8.60 -28.25 -1.60
C ALA A 109 -9.56 -28.66 -2.74
N SER A 110 -10.76 -29.14 -2.39
CA SER A 110 -11.79 -29.47 -3.37
C SER A 110 -12.36 -28.24 -4.06
N ALA A 111 -12.42 -27.09 -3.36
CA ALA A 111 -12.82 -25.82 -3.96
C ALA A 111 -11.78 -25.34 -4.98
N MET A 112 -10.49 -25.39 -4.63
CA MET A 112 -9.39 -25.03 -5.52
C MET A 112 -9.38 -25.91 -6.78
N LYS A 113 -9.61 -27.22 -6.64
CA LYS A 113 -9.74 -28.12 -7.79
C LYS A 113 -10.85 -27.69 -8.74
N ALA A 114 -12.03 -27.36 -8.21
CA ALA A 114 -13.15 -26.87 -9.03
C ALA A 114 -12.81 -25.54 -9.73
N ILE A 115 -12.08 -24.64 -9.04
CA ILE A 115 -11.59 -23.39 -9.64
C ILE A 115 -10.64 -23.67 -10.80
N GLN A 116 -9.67 -24.58 -10.65
CA GLN A 116 -8.72 -24.91 -11.72
C GLN A 116 -9.41 -25.49 -12.95
N GLU A 117 -10.44 -26.32 -12.75
CA GLU A 117 -11.15 -27.00 -13.83
C GLU A 117 -12.10 -26.08 -14.59
N SER A 118 -12.79 -25.17 -13.91
CA SER A 118 -13.92 -24.41 -14.50
C SER A 118 -13.76 -22.89 -14.49
N PHE A 119 -12.90 -22.35 -13.63
CA PHE A 119 -12.80 -20.90 -13.38
C PHE A 119 -11.36 -20.37 -13.44
N CYS A 120 -10.42 -21.15 -13.99
CA CYS A 120 -9.01 -20.75 -14.06
C CYS A 120 -8.84 -19.42 -14.82
N GLN A 121 -9.67 -19.13 -15.83
CA GLN A 121 -9.60 -17.87 -16.59
C GLN A 121 -9.86 -16.66 -15.71
N VAL A 122 -10.76 -16.79 -14.73
CA VAL A 122 -11.14 -15.69 -13.84
C VAL A 122 -10.06 -15.47 -12.78
N VAL A 123 -9.60 -16.54 -12.12
CA VAL A 123 -8.55 -16.42 -11.09
C VAL A 123 -7.15 -16.15 -11.67
N LEU A 124 -6.96 -16.30 -12.98
CA LEU A 124 -5.72 -15.93 -13.70
C LEU A 124 -5.88 -14.66 -14.53
N ASP A 125 -6.99 -13.92 -14.39
CA ASP A 125 -7.12 -12.63 -15.02
C ASP A 125 -6.24 -11.60 -14.28
N PRO A 126 -5.29 -10.94 -14.96
CA PRO A 126 -4.40 -9.96 -14.34
C PRO A 126 -5.14 -8.71 -13.83
N GLN A 127 -6.38 -8.46 -14.27
CA GLN A 127 -7.12 -7.28 -13.84
C GLN A 127 -7.55 -7.34 -12.37
N PHE A 128 -7.72 -8.54 -11.81
CA PHE A 128 -8.13 -8.73 -10.42
C PHE A 128 -6.93 -8.76 -9.49
N VAL A 129 -7.03 -7.98 -8.41
CA VAL A 129 -5.96 -7.81 -7.41
C VAL A 129 -6.46 -7.93 -5.97
N ASP A 130 -7.77 -7.87 -5.75
CA ASP A 130 -8.41 -8.09 -4.45
C ASP A 130 -9.32 -9.33 -4.49
N ILE A 131 -9.43 -10.00 -3.34
CA ILE A 131 -10.24 -11.21 -3.17
C ILE A 131 -11.02 -11.18 -1.85
N GLY A 132 -12.26 -11.67 -1.87
CA GLY A 132 -13.02 -12.06 -0.69
C GLY A 132 -13.52 -13.48 -0.87
N VAL A 133 -13.40 -14.31 0.16
CA VAL A 133 -13.90 -15.68 0.16
C VAL A 133 -14.85 -15.85 1.34
N SER A 134 -16.00 -16.46 1.07
CA SER A 134 -16.99 -16.82 2.08
C SER A 134 -17.47 -18.23 1.84
N ARG A 135 -17.77 -18.95 2.92
CA ARG A 135 -18.34 -20.29 2.86
C ARG A 135 -19.55 -20.43 3.78
N ALA A 136 -20.57 -21.15 3.33
CA ALA A 136 -21.67 -21.61 4.15
C ALA A 136 -21.95 -23.08 3.79
N ASP A 137 -21.64 -24.00 4.71
CA ASP A 137 -21.67 -25.45 4.47
C ASP A 137 -20.84 -25.88 3.23
N ARG A 138 -21.49 -26.10 2.09
CA ARG A 138 -20.85 -26.48 0.81
C ARG A 138 -20.95 -25.42 -0.28
N ASP A 139 -21.56 -24.29 0.05
CA ASP A 139 -21.65 -23.15 -0.85
C ASP A 139 -20.46 -22.24 -0.60
N TRP A 140 -19.74 -21.91 -1.66
CA TRP A 140 -18.60 -21.02 -1.64
C TRP A 140 -18.83 -19.87 -2.59
N ARG A 141 -18.45 -18.68 -2.14
CA ARG A 141 -18.36 -17.50 -3.00
C ARG A 141 -16.95 -16.95 -2.94
N ILE A 142 -16.36 -16.78 -4.12
CA ILE A 142 -15.05 -16.16 -4.32
C ILE A 142 -15.30 -14.90 -5.13
N THR A 143 -15.23 -13.75 -4.46
CA THR A 143 -15.39 -12.43 -5.06
C THR A 143 -14.02 -11.89 -5.42
N LEU A 144 -13.78 -11.61 -6.70
CA LEU A 144 -12.56 -11.03 -7.23
C LEU A 144 -12.86 -9.61 -7.67
N ALA A 145 -11.99 -8.66 -7.34
CA ALA A 145 -12.23 -7.27 -7.69
C ALA A 145 -10.97 -6.58 -8.22
N ARG A 146 -11.23 -5.68 -9.17
CA ARG A 146 -10.30 -4.64 -9.58
C ARG A 146 -10.74 -3.37 -8.85
N PRO A 147 -10.04 -2.95 -7.78
CA PRO A 147 -10.33 -1.69 -7.15
C PRO A 147 -10.05 -0.55 -8.14
N LEU A 148 -10.72 0.56 -7.94
CA LEU A 148 -10.23 1.84 -8.41
C LEU A 148 -8.85 2.05 -7.75
N LEU A 149 -7.79 2.37 -8.51
CA LEU A 149 -6.41 2.46 -8.00
C LEU A 149 -6.27 3.40 -6.77
N SER A 150 -7.21 4.33 -6.56
CA SER A 150 -7.31 5.16 -5.36
C SER A 150 -7.76 4.44 -4.08
N ALA A 151 -8.22 3.18 -4.15
CA ALA A 151 -8.75 2.45 -2.99
C ALA A 151 -7.67 1.99 -1.99
N ARG A 152 -6.42 1.84 -2.45
CA ARG A 152 -5.27 1.38 -1.64
C ARG A 152 -4.28 2.50 -1.29
N LEU A 153 -4.31 3.58 -2.06
CA LEU A 153 -3.53 4.78 -1.80
C LEU A 153 -4.36 5.74 -0.95
N GLY A 154 -3.73 6.46 -0.02
CA GLY A 154 -4.39 7.53 0.74
C GLY A 154 -4.80 8.71 -0.14
N ASP A 155 -5.23 9.80 0.47
CA ASP A 155 -5.45 11.06 -0.26
C ASP A 155 -4.19 11.46 -1.08
N GLY A 156 -4.39 12.10 -2.24
CA GLY A 156 -3.30 12.46 -3.15
C GLY A 156 -2.19 13.26 -2.49
N GLN A 157 -2.53 14.20 -1.60
CA GLN A 157 -1.54 14.96 -0.85
C GLN A 157 -0.92 14.15 0.30
N ALA A 158 -1.68 13.25 0.93
CA ALA A 158 -1.16 12.35 1.96
C ALA A 158 -0.10 11.39 1.39
N GLU A 159 -0.33 10.82 0.20
CA GLU A 159 0.68 10.04 -0.51
C GLU A 159 1.84 10.93 -1.01
N GLY A 160 1.54 12.19 -1.38
CA GLY A 160 2.55 13.20 -1.67
C GLY A 160 3.50 13.46 -0.50
N GLN A 161 3.01 13.48 0.73
CA GLN A 161 3.84 13.61 1.94
C GLN A 161 4.70 12.37 2.18
N LYS A 162 4.18 11.16 1.97
CA LYS A 162 4.99 9.93 2.03
C LYS A 162 6.09 9.92 0.96
N LEU A 163 5.79 10.47 -0.22
CA LEU A 163 6.78 10.67 -1.28
C LEU A 163 7.86 11.66 -0.85
N LEU A 164 7.48 12.80 -0.26
CA LEU A 164 8.43 13.76 0.33
C LEU A 164 9.39 13.08 1.31
N GLU A 165 8.88 12.28 2.24
CA GLU A 165 9.69 11.57 3.24
C GLU A 165 10.76 10.67 2.58
N GLN A 166 10.37 9.89 1.56
CA GLN A 166 11.30 9.01 0.85
C GLN A 166 12.31 9.77 -0.03
N LEU A 167 11.89 10.87 -0.67
CA LEU A 167 12.79 11.73 -1.41
C LEU A 167 13.81 12.40 -0.48
N ASN A 168 13.38 12.84 0.70
CA ASN A 168 14.29 13.40 1.71
C ASN A 168 15.25 12.34 2.24
N ALA A 169 14.79 11.12 2.51
CA ALA A 169 15.67 10.00 2.84
C ALA A 169 16.70 9.78 1.72
N ALA A 170 16.30 9.89 0.44
CA ALA A 170 17.21 9.74 -0.68
C ALA A 170 18.26 10.87 -0.77
N ARG A 171 17.85 12.11 -0.48
CA ARG A 171 18.68 13.33 -0.50
C ARG A 171 19.75 13.38 0.59
N THR A 172 19.57 12.67 1.70
CA THR A 172 20.59 12.60 2.77
C THR A 172 21.82 11.76 2.41
N GLN A 173 21.81 11.10 1.25
CA GLN A 173 22.91 10.27 0.77
C GLN A 173 23.51 10.88 -0.50
N PRO A 174 24.84 10.83 -0.70
CA PRO A 174 25.44 11.09 -1.99
C PRO A 174 24.87 10.14 -3.05
N ARG A 175 24.67 10.64 -4.28
CA ARG A 175 24.07 9.87 -5.38
C ARG A 175 24.88 10.03 -6.65
N GLN A 176 24.95 8.95 -7.42
CA GLN A 176 25.45 8.96 -8.78
C GLN A 176 24.24 8.96 -9.73
N CYS A 177 23.96 10.11 -10.36
CA CYS A 177 22.85 10.27 -11.30
C CYS A 177 23.40 10.15 -12.73
N GLY A 178 23.49 8.92 -13.23
CA GLY A 178 24.19 8.62 -14.49
C GLY A 178 25.69 8.96 -14.38
N GLY A 179 26.19 9.83 -15.25
CA GLY A 179 27.60 10.26 -15.23
C GLY A 179 27.93 11.31 -14.15
N GLN A 180 26.93 11.91 -13.51
CA GLN A 180 27.12 13.04 -12.61
C GLN A 180 26.99 12.62 -11.14
N ALA A 181 27.99 12.97 -10.33
CA ALA A 181 27.95 12.81 -8.88
C ALA A 181 27.27 14.01 -8.21
N PHE A 182 26.40 13.73 -7.25
CA PHE A 182 25.77 14.71 -6.37
C PHE A 182 26.11 14.37 -4.92
N ALA A 183 26.49 15.40 -4.14
CA ALA A 183 26.62 15.26 -2.70
C ALA A 183 25.24 15.09 -2.03
N ALA A 184 25.23 14.62 -0.79
CA ALA A 184 24.05 14.73 0.06
C ALA A 184 23.60 16.19 0.14
N THR A 185 22.29 16.43 0.13
CA THR A 185 21.71 17.77 0.07
C THR A 185 20.59 17.92 1.10
N ALA A 186 20.25 19.18 1.42
CA ALA A 186 19.27 19.51 2.44
C ALA A 186 17.89 18.88 2.13
N PRO A 187 17.12 18.47 3.15
CA PRO A 187 15.76 18.01 2.94
C PRO A 187 14.89 19.13 2.37
N LEU A 188 13.88 18.76 1.60
CA LEU A 188 12.84 19.63 1.09
C LEU A 188 11.74 19.81 2.14
N ALA A 189 11.14 20.99 2.19
CA ALA A 189 9.94 21.28 2.95
C ALA A 189 8.69 21.10 2.08
N TRP A 190 7.57 20.70 2.67
CA TRP A 190 6.30 20.62 1.94
C TRP A 190 5.79 22.02 1.60
N ASN A 191 5.40 22.24 0.35
CA ASN A 191 4.71 23.44 -0.12
C ASN A 191 3.33 23.08 -0.67
N ALA A 192 2.28 23.64 -0.07
CA ALA A 192 0.90 23.32 -0.41
C ALA A 192 0.48 23.83 -1.80
N VAL A 193 1.05 24.95 -2.27
CA VAL A 193 0.78 25.50 -3.61
C VAL A 193 1.31 24.54 -4.67
N LEU A 194 2.58 24.14 -4.54
CA LEU A 194 3.18 23.12 -5.42
C LEU A 194 2.44 21.78 -5.34
N GLY A 195 1.89 21.44 -4.17
CA GLY A 195 1.08 20.23 -3.98
C GLY A 195 -0.23 20.29 -4.76
N GLY A 196 -0.87 21.47 -4.81
CA GLY A 196 -2.03 21.74 -5.67
C GLY A 196 -1.68 21.59 -7.16
N VAL A 197 -0.60 22.21 -7.60
CA VAL A 197 -0.11 22.13 -9.00
C VAL A 197 0.17 20.68 -9.42
N ALA A 198 0.88 19.93 -8.58
CA ALA A 198 1.16 18.52 -8.83
C ALA A 198 -0.14 17.69 -8.95
N GLN A 199 -1.12 17.97 -8.10
CA GLN A 199 -2.40 17.29 -8.09
C GLN A 199 -3.21 17.57 -9.36
N GLU A 200 -3.21 18.81 -9.83
CA GLU A 200 -3.88 19.21 -11.07
C GLU A 200 -3.24 18.57 -12.29
N HIS A 201 -1.91 18.65 -12.42
CA HIS A 201 -1.21 18.05 -13.57
C HIS A 201 -1.34 16.53 -13.60
N SER A 202 -1.27 15.85 -12.45
CA SER A 202 -1.55 14.41 -12.37
C SER A 202 -2.98 14.08 -12.83
N ARG A 203 -3.99 14.87 -12.43
CA ARG A 203 -5.39 14.68 -12.89
C ARG A 203 -5.52 14.93 -14.38
N GLU A 204 -4.85 15.96 -14.90
CA GLU A 204 -4.88 16.27 -16.32
C GLU A 204 -4.31 15.11 -17.13
N MET A 205 -3.12 14.61 -16.79
CA MET A 205 -2.51 13.44 -17.42
C MET A 205 -3.41 12.20 -17.37
N ALA A 206 -4.03 11.95 -16.21
CA ALA A 206 -4.95 10.83 -16.02
C ALA A 206 -6.20 10.93 -16.92
N ASN A 207 -6.95 12.03 -16.79
CA ASN A 207 -8.22 12.24 -17.48
C ASN A 207 -8.07 12.32 -19.00
N ASN A 208 -6.92 12.80 -19.46
CA ASN A 208 -6.65 13.04 -20.87
C ASN A 208 -5.73 12.00 -21.51
N ASN A 209 -5.34 10.97 -20.76
CA ASN A 209 -4.53 9.84 -21.22
C ASN A 209 -3.26 10.27 -21.98
N TYR A 210 -2.44 11.11 -21.35
CA TYR A 210 -1.12 11.51 -21.87
C TYR A 210 -0.08 11.53 -20.75
N PHE A 211 1.20 11.60 -21.14
CA PHE A 211 2.33 11.65 -20.21
C PHE A 211 3.39 12.62 -20.75
N ASP A 212 3.34 13.87 -20.26
CA ASP A 212 4.24 14.94 -20.68
C ASP A 212 4.42 15.96 -19.54
N HIS A 213 5.54 16.67 -19.55
CA HIS A 213 5.80 17.78 -18.65
C HIS A 213 4.97 19.02 -19.01
N LYS A 214 4.61 19.18 -20.29
CA LYS A 214 3.72 20.25 -20.74
C LYS A 214 2.27 19.85 -20.57
N ASP A 215 1.45 20.80 -20.13
CA ASP A 215 0.00 20.63 -20.18
C ASP A 215 -0.52 20.67 -21.62
N ARG A 216 -1.82 20.40 -21.83
CA ARG A 216 -2.41 20.38 -23.18
C ARG A 216 -2.41 21.72 -23.90
N ASN A 217 -2.27 22.82 -23.17
CA ASN A 217 -2.14 24.16 -23.73
C ASN A 217 -0.67 24.52 -24.00
N GLY A 218 0.27 23.62 -23.72
CA GLY A 218 1.70 23.80 -23.89
C GLY A 218 2.40 24.48 -22.70
N GLY A 219 1.69 24.73 -21.61
CA GLY A 219 2.21 25.33 -20.39
C GLY A 219 3.22 24.42 -19.71
N THR A 220 4.34 25.00 -19.29
CA THR A 220 5.45 24.32 -18.61
C THR A 220 5.17 24.16 -17.12
N PRO A 221 5.94 23.33 -16.39
CA PRO A 221 5.81 23.23 -14.94
C PRO A 221 5.98 24.59 -14.22
N GLY A 222 6.86 25.45 -14.74
CA GLY A 222 7.04 26.82 -14.25
C GLY A 222 5.79 27.67 -14.44
N ASP A 223 5.20 27.66 -15.64
CA ASP A 223 3.97 28.41 -15.93
C ASP A 223 2.82 27.97 -15.01
N ARG A 224 2.66 26.66 -14.78
CA ARG A 224 1.65 26.13 -13.86
C ARG A 224 1.89 26.57 -12.41
N ALA A 225 3.15 26.58 -11.96
CA ALA A 225 3.51 27.03 -10.62
C ALA A 225 3.26 28.54 -10.44
N GLU A 226 3.68 29.35 -11.40
CA GLU A 226 3.46 30.80 -11.40
C GLU A 226 1.96 31.15 -11.40
N LEU A 227 1.18 30.49 -12.27
CA LEU A 227 -0.27 30.69 -12.35
C LEU A 227 -0.99 30.32 -11.04
N ALA A 228 -0.47 29.33 -10.31
CA ALA A 228 -0.97 28.94 -8.99
C ALA A 228 -0.49 29.84 -7.85
N GLY A 229 0.33 30.86 -8.14
CA GLY A 229 0.83 31.82 -7.16
C GLY A 229 2.08 31.38 -6.41
N TYR A 230 2.85 30.41 -6.92
CA TYR A 230 4.16 30.08 -6.37
C TYR A 230 5.16 31.19 -6.62
N SER A 231 5.90 31.62 -5.60
CA SER A 231 6.77 32.80 -5.64
C SER A 231 8.26 32.50 -5.84
N GLY A 232 8.68 31.23 -5.82
CA GLY A 232 10.08 30.85 -6.03
C GLY A 232 10.51 31.00 -7.49
N GLN A 233 11.80 31.26 -7.74
CA GLN A 233 12.32 31.46 -9.11
C GLN A 233 12.70 30.15 -9.80
N GLN A 234 13.05 29.13 -9.02
CA GLN A 234 13.50 27.84 -9.54
C GLN A 234 12.37 26.82 -9.41
N VAL A 235 11.94 26.28 -10.54
CA VAL A 235 10.91 25.23 -10.60
C VAL A 235 11.44 24.01 -11.35
N GLY A 236 11.24 22.83 -10.79
CA GLY A 236 11.53 21.55 -11.41
C GLY A 236 10.36 20.59 -11.31
N GLU A 237 10.34 19.56 -12.16
CA GLU A 237 9.29 18.54 -12.14
C GLU A 237 9.87 17.15 -12.39
N ASN A 238 9.42 16.18 -11.60
CA ASN A 238 9.49 14.77 -11.97
C ASN A 238 8.07 14.23 -12.12
N ILE A 239 7.83 13.43 -13.16
CA ILE A 239 6.56 12.72 -13.38
C ILE A 239 6.78 11.21 -13.45
N ALA A 240 5.77 10.43 -13.08
CA ALA A 240 5.79 8.97 -13.18
C ALA A 240 4.41 8.42 -13.59
N ALA A 241 4.36 7.26 -14.22
CA ALA A 241 3.14 6.65 -14.71
C ALA A 241 3.19 5.12 -14.58
N GLY A 242 2.12 4.53 -14.05
CA GLY A 242 1.98 3.08 -13.87
C GLY A 242 2.61 2.51 -12.60
N GLN A 243 3.36 3.30 -11.82
CA GLN A 243 3.84 2.89 -10.50
C GLN A 243 2.72 3.07 -9.47
N ASP A 244 2.32 1.99 -8.81
CA ASP A 244 1.20 1.93 -7.85
C ASP A 244 1.63 2.17 -6.39
N THR A 245 2.90 2.46 -6.14
CA THR A 245 3.41 2.79 -4.80
C THR A 245 4.48 3.88 -4.85
N VAL A 246 4.59 4.67 -3.78
CA VAL A 246 5.62 5.68 -3.58
C VAL A 246 7.04 5.09 -3.76
N GLN A 247 7.29 3.90 -3.21
CA GLN A 247 8.61 3.25 -3.29
C GLN A 247 9.01 2.97 -4.74
N LYS A 248 8.07 2.52 -5.59
CA LYS A 248 8.33 2.27 -7.02
C LYS A 248 8.58 3.58 -7.77
N VAL A 249 7.85 4.65 -7.45
CA VAL A 249 8.07 5.99 -8.02
C VAL A 249 9.48 6.49 -7.71
N VAL A 250 9.88 6.47 -6.43
CA VAL A 250 11.21 6.93 -5.99
C VAL A 250 12.32 6.11 -6.62
N ALA A 251 12.19 4.79 -6.65
CA ALA A 251 13.16 3.91 -7.29
C ALA A 251 13.31 4.22 -8.80
N GLY A 252 12.19 4.43 -9.50
CA GLY A 252 12.18 4.80 -10.92
C GLY A 252 12.86 6.15 -11.18
N TRP A 253 12.61 7.16 -10.34
CA TRP A 253 13.28 8.45 -10.46
C TRP A 253 14.77 8.39 -10.15
N LEU A 254 15.19 7.63 -9.14
CA LEU A 254 16.61 7.46 -8.82
C LEU A 254 17.37 6.68 -9.92
N ALA A 255 16.70 5.76 -10.61
CA ALA A 255 17.29 5.02 -11.72
C ALA A 255 17.39 5.84 -13.03
N SER A 256 16.62 6.91 -13.16
CA SER A 256 16.68 7.83 -14.31
C SER A 256 17.69 8.94 -14.06
N PRO A 257 18.75 9.10 -14.88
CA PRO A 257 19.75 10.14 -14.65
C PRO A 257 19.17 11.55 -14.54
N GLY A 258 18.19 11.91 -15.38
CA GLY A 258 17.55 13.22 -15.37
C GLY A 258 16.69 13.46 -14.12
N HIS A 259 15.84 12.49 -13.77
CA HIS A 259 15.00 12.61 -12.57
C HIS A 259 15.82 12.59 -11.28
N CYS A 260 16.88 11.77 -11.22
CA CYS A 260 17.84 11.73 -10.12
C CYS A 260 18.55 13.06 -9.97
N ALA A 261 19.04 13.65 -11.07
CA ALA A 261 19.71 14.96 -11.04
C ALA A 261 18.77 16.07 -10.56
N ASN A 262 17.52 16.08 -11.03
CA ASN A 262 16.50 17.03 -10.55
C ASN A 262 16.21 16.84 -9.05
N LEU A 263 16.02 15.60 -8.61
CA LEU A 263 15.82 15.24 -7.20
C LEU A 263 16.99 15.68 -6.31
N MET A 264 18.23 15.58 -6.79
CA MET A 264 19.44 15.91 -6.03
C MET A 264 19.90 17.36 -6.19
N ASN A 265 19.18 18.18 -6.96
CA ASN A 265 19.54 19.57 -7.18
C ASN A 265 19.53 20.36 -5.85
N PRO A 266 20.66 20.96 -5.44
CA PRO A 266 20.77 21.71 -4.20
C PRO A 266 20.17 23.12 -4.26
N GLN A 267 19.56 23.54 -5.37
CA GLN A 267 18.80 24.79 -5.46
C GLN A 267 17.38 24.64 -4.90
N TYR A 268 16.79 23.45 -4.95
CA TYR A 268 15.45 23.24 -4.42
C TYR A 268 15.42 23.15 -2.90
N ARG A 269 14.40 23.76 -2.31
CA ARG A 269 14.09 23.79 -0.87
C ARG A 269 12.70 23.28 -0.57
N GLU A 270 11.83 23.23 -1.57
CA GLU A 270 10.42 22.90 -1.41
C GLU A 270 9.99 21.78 -2.35
N LEU A 271 8.96 21.05 -1.94
CA LEU A 271 8.30 20.01 -2.72
C LEU A 271 6.79 20.11 -2.54
N GLY A 272 6.06 19.96 -3.63
CA GLY A 272 4.66 19.52 -3.61
C GLY A 272 4.51 18.30 -4.51
N ALA A 273 3.76 17.30 -4.07
CA ALA A 273 3.58 16.09 -4.87
C ALA A 273 2.20 15.51 -4.72
N ALA A 274 1.73 14.81 -5.74
CA ALA A 274 0.44 14.15 -5.70
C ALA A 274 0.39 13.05 -6.76
N TYR A 275 -0.68 12.28 -6.72
CA TYR A 275 -1.04 11.36 -7.78
C TYR A 275 -2.48 11.58 -8.21
N ALA A 276 -2.82 11.05 -9.38
CA ALA A 276 -4.18 10.85 -9.80
C ALA A 276 -4.32 9.52 -10.52
N VAL A 277 -5.54 8.99 -10.53
CA VAL A 277 -5.86 7.72 -11.16
C VAL A 277 -6.98 7.90 -12.16
N ASP A 278 -6.83 7.28 -13.31
CA ASP A 278 -7.94 7.02 -14.23
C ASP A 278 -7.74 5.60 -14.79
N PRO A 279 -8.54 4.60 -14.36
CA PRO A 279 -8.44 3.24 -14.87
C PRO A 279 -8.67 3.08 -16.37
N LYS A 280 -9.27 4.09 -17.02
CA LYS A 280 -9.47 4.12 -18.47
C LYS A 280 -8.25 4.65 -19.21
N SER A 281 -7.31 5.30 -18.51
CA SER A 281 -6.06 5.70 -19.10
C SER A 281 -5.15 4.49 -19.32
N SER A 282 -4.18 4.64 -20.22
CA SER A 282 -3.17 3.63 -20.53
C SER A 282 -2.28 3.25 -19.34
N ALA A 283 -1.99 4.19 -18.44
CA ALA A 283 -1.13 3.95 -17.28
C ALA A 283 -1.89 3.70 -15.97
N GLY A 284 -3.18 4.01 -15.90
CA GLY A 284 -4.04 3.84 -14.72
C GLY A 284 -3.76 4.83 -13.58
N ILE A 285 -2.49 5.17 -13.33
CA ILE A 285 -2.01 6.07 -12.27
C ILE A 285 -0.88 6.95 -12.79
N TYR A 286 -0.88 8.21 -12.36
CA TYR A 286 0.10 9.23 -12.68
C TYR A 286 0.53 9.96 -11.42
N TRP A 287 1.81 10.27 -11.32
CA TRP A 287 2.41 11.02 -10.23
C TRP A 287 3.11 12.26 -10.76
N THR A 288 3.02 13.34 -9.99
CA THR A 288 3.78 14.56 -10.23
C THR A 288 4.45 14.97 -8.93
N ALA A 289 5.73 15.33 -9.00
CA ALA A 289 6.48 16.00 -7.95
C ALA A 289 7.03 17.31 -8.50
N MET A 290 6.51 18.41 -7.96
CA MET A 290 6.94 19.78 -8.23
C MET A 290 7.98 20.19 -7.19
N PHE A 291 9.14 20.62 -7.67
CA PHE A 291 10.25 21.11 -6.86
C PHE A 291 10.32 22.62 -6.97
N GLY A 292 10.58 23.28 -5.84
CA GLY A 292 10.65 24.73 -5.75
C GLY A 292 11.91 25.21 -5.03
N GLY A 293 12.43 26.36 -5.42
CA GLY A 293 13.54 27.04 -4.78
C GLY A 293 13.51 28.54 -5.06
N GLU A 294 14.22 29.30 -4.21
CA GLU A 294 14.42 30.74 -4.40
C GLU A 294 15.35 31.05 -5.57
#